data_AF-A0A950AI67-F1
#
_entry.id   AF-A0A950AI67-F1
#
_cell.length_a   1.000
_cell.length_b   1.000
_cell.length_c   1.000
_cell.angle_alpha   90.00
_cell.angle_beta   90.00
_cell.angle_gamma   90.00
#
_symmetry.space_group_name_H-M   'P 1'
#
loop_
_entity.id
_entity.type
_entity.pdbx_description
1 polymer ?
#
loop_
_entity_poly.entity_id
_entity_poly.type
_entity_poly.pdbx_seq_one_letter_code
_entity_poly.pdbx_strand_id
1 'polypeptide(L)'
;ERFKEQFKLVDVLTLSATPIPRTLYLSLVGAKDMSIIETPPPNRLPVETIVCPYDERIIRDAIQRELRRKGQVYFLHNRVNSIERVRDRVLALCPGARVAIGHGQMDEQELEEVMEKFVSGKTDVLVSTTIIESGLDIPNANTIIIDRADRFGLADLYQLRGRVGRAQHKAYAYLFLPREMMTVGAARRRINAIKQYSGLGAGFRIAMRDLEIRGAGNILGTAQSGHIINIGFDLYCQLLQQAVEQLQGRRSRIGMEVAVRLDFVATNEAEYLSSKGGFEPAFIPSDYISQPQSRIQAYKRLAEGISKEALGKLERDWRDQFGPIPDAVRNLLLLNEIKLLARRLKIASLEVRSSKVMLVRGGDYLLIGDRFPRLTPENGQNNLQTLLTLLSRLD
;
A
#
# COMPACT_ATOMS: atom_id res chain seq x y z
N GLU A 1 18.58 11.10 -4.77
CA GLU A 1 19.75 10.19 -4.77
C GLU A 1 21.07 10.94 -4.90
N ARG A 2 21.33 11.75 -5.94
CA ARG A 2 22.54 12.62 -6.03
C ARG A 2 22.88 13.40 -4.74
N PHE A 3 21.88 14.00 -4.11
CA PHE A 3 22.05 14.75 -2.86
C PHE A 3 22.57 13.87 -1.70
N LYS A 4 22.16 12.60 -1.64
CA LYS A 4 22.62 11.65 -0.61
C LYS A 4 24.04 11.12 -0.91
N GLU A 5 24.44 11.07 -2.18
CA GLU A 5 25.80 10.68 -2.57
C GLU A 5 26.83 11.75 -2.20
N GLN A 6 26.45 13.03 -2.30
CA GLN A 6 27.30 14.16 -1.93
C GLN A 6 27.44 14.34 -0.41
N PHE A 7 26.40 13.99 0.37
CA PHE A 7 26.38 14.24 1.82
C PHE A 7 26.19 12.94 2.61
N LYS A 8 27.29 12.19 2.81
CA LYS A 8 27.27 10.85 3.43
C LYS A 8 27.16 10.80 4.96
N LEU A 9 27.23 11.94 5.65
CA LEU A 9 27.27 12.04 7.13
C LEU A 9 26.33 13.13 7.68
N VAL A 10 25.24 13.41 6.97
CA VAL A 10 24.28 14.44 7.36
C VAL A 10 22.96 13.79 7.74
N ASP A 11 22.34 14.25 8.82
CA ASP A 11 20.99 13.85 9.20
C ASP A 11 19.97 14.38 8.20
N VAL A 12 19.14 13.48 7.64
CA VAL A 12 18.18 13.83 6.59
C VAL A 12 16.75 13.68 7.11
N LEU A 13 16.06 14.81 7.27
CA LEU A 13 14.62 14.83 7.53
C LEU A 13 13.84 14.91 6.21
N THR A 14 12.98 13.92 5.95
CA THR A 14 12.10 13.90 4.77
C THR A 14 10.64 14.10 5.21
N LEU A 15 9.98 15.15 4.67
CA LEU A 15 8.57 15.44 4.93
C LEU A 15 7.75 15.14 3.68
N SER A 16 6.65 14.38 3.81
CA SER A 16 5.76 14.07 2.69
C SER A 16 4.32 13.85 3.14
N ALA A 17 3.37 14.45 2.42
CA ALA A 17 1.93 14.24 2.65
C ALA A 17 1.44 12.88 2.11
N THR A 18 2.11 12.35 1.09
CA THR A 18 1.85 11.05 0.47
C THR A 18 3.19 10.42 0.09
N PRO A 19 3.81 9.63 0.99
CA PRO A 19 5.16 9.11 0.74
C PRO A 19 5.17 8.22 -0.50
N ILE A 20 6.24 8.37 -1.31
CA ILE A 20 6.44 7.57 -2.51
C ILE A 20 6.47 6.09 -2.11
N PRO A 21 5.79 5.17 -2.84
CA PRO A 21 5.65 3.77 -2.46
C PRO A 21 6.96 3.08 -2.03
N ARG A 22 8.07 3.31 -2.76
CA ARG A 22 9.40 2.77 -2.41
C ARG A 22 9.92 3.31 -1.07
N THR A 23 9.81 4.61 -0.86
CA THR A 23 10.27 5.26 0.38
C THR A 23 9.44 4.81 1.57
N LEU A 24 8.11 4.74 1.39
CA LEU A 24 7.18 4.20 2.38
C LEU A 24 7.55 2.76 2.75
N TYR A 25 7.85 1.91 1.76
CA TYR A 25 8.23 0.53 2.01
C TYR A 25 9.56 0.40 2.78
N LEU A 26 10.59 1.17 2.42
CA LEU A 26 11.85 1.21 3.17
C LEU A 26 11.65 1.60 4.64
N SER A 27 10.73 2.54 4.89
CA SER A 27 10.36 2.93 6.23
C SER A 27 9.62 1.81 6.99
N LEU A 28 8.67 1.13 6.36
CA LEU A 28 7.92 0.02 6.98
C LEU A 28 8.79 -1.20 7.31
N VAL A 29 9.81 -1.47 6.50
CA VAL A 29 10.76 -2.57 6.73
C VAL A 29 11.77 -2.22 7.84
N GLY A 30 11.84 -0.94 8.24
CA GLY A 30 12.73 -0.44 9.29
C GLY A 30 14.12 -0.05 8.79
N ALA A 31 14.31 0.10 7.47
CA ALA A 31 15.53 0.66 6.89
C ALA A 31 15.57 2.20 7.01
N LYS A 32 14.43 2.82 7.34
CA LYS A 32 14.30 4.25 7.63
C LYS A 32 13.32 4.46 8.77
N ASP A 33 13.69 5.28 9.74
CA ASP A 33 12.74 5.73 10.76
C ASP A 33 11.63 6.56 10.14
N MET A 34 10.41 6.39 10.64
CA MET A 34 9.23 7.11 10.19
C MET A 34 8.40 7.57 11.38
N SER A 35 7.94 8.81 11.31
CA SER A 35 6.96 9.37 12.23
C SER A 35 5.75 9.82 11.43
N ILE A 36 4.56 9.46 11.90
CA ILE A 36 3.29 9.79 11.24
C ILE A 36 2.57 10.82 12.10
N ILE A 37 2.18 11.95 11.51
CA ILE A 37 1.36 12.96 12.15
C ILE A 37 -0.07 12.80 11.63
N GLU A 38 -0.92 12.12 12.41
CA GLU A 38 -2.32 11.88 12.04
C GLU A 38 -3.26 12.99 12.52
N THR A 39 -2.97 13.58 13.67
CA THR A 39 -3.83 14.58 14.32
C THR A 39 -3.82 15.89 13.53
N PRO A 40 -4.96 16.32 12.98
CA PRO A 40 -5.05 17.59 12.29
C PRO A 40 -4.97 18.76 13.30
N PRO A 41 -4.61 19.98 12.83
CA PRO A 41 -4.71 21.17 13.65
C PRO A 41 -6.15 21.39 14.15
N PRO A 42 -6.33 22.02 15.33
CA PRO A 42 -7.65 22.41 15.81
C PRO A 42 -8.37 23.29 14.78
N ASN A 43 -9.70 23.12 14.66
CA ASN A 43 -10.59 23.83 13.72
C ASN A 43 -10.51 23.41 12.23
N ARG A 44 -9.80 22.33 11.89
CA ARG A 44 -9.82 21.81 10.51
C ARG A 44 -11.06 20.96 10.26
N LEU A 45 -11.97 21.45 9.41
CA LEU A 45 -13.16 20.70 8.99
C LEU A 45 -12.82 19.71 7.86
N PRO A 46 -13.44 18.51 7.83
CA PRO A 46 -13.25 17.57 6.74
C PRO A 46 -13.84 18.10 5.42
N VAL A 47 -13.16 17.81 4.31
CA VAL A 47 -13.62 18.16 2.96
C VAL A 47 -14.68 17.16 2.51
N GLU A 48 -15.89 17.63 2.22
CA GLU A 48 -16.98 16.79 1.74
C GLU A 48 -16.73 16.39 0.28
N THR A 49 -16.56 15.09 0.04
CA THR A 49 -16.20 14.56 -1.28
C THR A 49 -17.40 13.92 -1.98
N ILE A 50 -17.82 14.50 -3.11
CA ILE A 50 -18.97 14.07 -3.91
C ILE A 50 -18.45 13.48 -5.22
N VAL A 51 -18.85 12.25 -5.53
CA VAL A 51 -18.48 11.58 -6.77
C VAL A 51 -19.73 11.31 -7.58
N CYS A 52 -19.76 11.87 -8.80
CA CYS A 52 -20.95 11.86 -9.66
C CYS A 52 -20.56 11.85 -11.14
N PRO A 53 -21.48 11.42 -12.05
CA PRO A 53 -21.27 11.58 -13.47
C PRO A 53 -21.19 13.07 -13.83
N TYR A 54 -20.49 13.39 -14.93
CA TYR A 54 -20.46 14.75 -15.45
C TYR A 54 -21.89 15.31 -15.66
N ASP A 55 -22.18 16.41 -14.98
CA ASP A 55 -23.45 17.13 -15.03
C ASP A 55 -23.21 18.64 -14.83
N GLU A 56 -23.52 19.42 -15.87
CA GLU A 56 -23.36 20.88 -15.88
C GLU A 56 -24.21 21.58 -14.81
N ARG A 57 -25.36 20.99 -14.41
CA ARG A 57 -26.22 21.54 -13.36
C ARG A 57 -25.51 21.50 -12.00
N ILE A 58 -24.86 20.38 -11.69
CA ILE A 58 -24.09 20.22 -10.44
C ILE A 58 -22.91 21.19 -10.43
N ILE A 59 -22.19 21.32 -11.56
CA ILE A 59 -21.07 22.27 -11.70
C ILE A 59 -21.54 23.70 -11.42
N ARG A 60 -22.61 24.13 -12.08
CA ARG A 60 -23.18 25.47 -11.89
C ARG A 60 -23.58 25.71 -10.45
N ASP A 61 -24.33 24.78 -9.86
CA ASP A 61 -24.85 24.94 -8.49
C ASP A 61 -23.70 24.95 -7.46
N ALA A 62 -22.64 24.16 -7.68
CA ALA A 62 -21.43 24.17 -6.86
C ALA A 62 -20.69 25.51 -6.95
N ILE A 63 -20.50 26.05 -8.16
CA ILE A 63 -19.85 27.36 -8.36
C ILE A 63 -20.69 28.47 -7.75
N GLN A 64 -21.99 28.53 -8.02
CA GLN A 64 -22.86 29.56 -7.46
C GLN A 64 -22.97 29.51 -5.94
N ARG A 65 -22.92 28.31 -5.34
CA ARG A 65 -22.83 28.16 -3.89
C ARG A 65 -21.55 28.79 -3.34
N GLU A 66 -20.42 28.61 -4.01
CA GLU A 66 -19.15 29.21 -3.62
C GLU A 66 -19.16 30.73 -3.73
N LEU A 67 -19.66 31.25 -4.85
CA LEU A 67 -19.75 32.68 -5.11
C LEU A 67 -20.63 33.39 -4.07
N ARG A 68 -21.75 32.78 -3.67
CA ARG A 68 -22.65 33.33 -2.62
C ARG A 68 -21.95 33.49 -1.27
N ARG A 69 -20.96 32.65 -0.96
CA ARG A 69 -20.14 32.78 0.25
C ARG A 69 -18.88 33.62 0.06
N LYS A 70 -18.74 34.31 -1.08
CA LYS A 70 -17.54 35.07 -1.47
C LYS A 70 -16.26 34.22 -1.44
N GLY A 71 -16.42 32.91 -1.69
CA GLY A 71 -15.31 31.98 -1.81
C GLY A 71 -14.85 31.85 -3.26
N GLN A 72 -13.83 31.02 -3.47
CA GLN A 72 -13.24 30.78 -4.78
C GLN A 72 -13.25 29.29 -5.13
N VAL A 73 -13.29 29.00 -6.43
CA VAL A 73 -13.39 27.63 -6.95
C VAL A 73 -12.16 27.28 -7.78
N TYR A 74 -11.58 26.11 -7.50
CA TYR A 74 -10.68 25.45 -8.44
C TYR A 74 -11.48 24.57 -9.40
N PHE A 75 -11.31 24.77 -10.69
CA PHE A 75 -11.84 23.88 -11.73
C PHE A 75 -10.67 23.20 -12.44
N LEU A 76 -10.40 21.95 -12.11
CA LEU A 76 -9.29 21.19 -12.64
C LEU A 76 -9.69 20.51 -13.95
N HIS A 77 -8.99 20.84 -15.03
CA HIS A 77 -9.09 20.21 -16.34
C HIS A 77 -7.69 19.91 -16.89
N ASN A 78 -7.26 18.65 -16.81
CA ASN A 78 -5.89 18.25 -17.14
C ASN A 78 -5.66 18.03 -18.65
N ARG A 79 -6.01 19.03 -19.47
CA ARG A 79 -5.71 19.11 -20.92
C ARG A 79 -5.66 20.56 -21.38
N VAL A 80 -4.47 21.06 -21.71
CA VAL A 80 -4.27 22.45 -22.17
C VAL A 80 -5.06 22.73 -23.45
N ASN A 81 -5.00 21.83 -24.45
CA ASN A 81 -5.65 22.04 -25.75
C ASN A 81 -7.17 22.30 -25.68
N SER A 82 -7.85 21.89 -24.61
CA SER A 82 -9.29 22.07 -24.44
C SER A 82 -9.67 22.98 -23.27
N ILE A 83 -8.69 23.58 -22.57
CA ILE A 83 -8.93 24.35 -21.35
C ILE A 83 -9.73 25.63 -21.61
N GLU A 84 -9.49 26.29 -22.75
CA GLU A 84 -10.25 27.48 -23.15
C GLU A 84 -11.74 27.18 -23.35
N ARG A 85 -12.04 26.04 -23.99
CA ARG A 85 -13.44 25.59 -24.17
C ARG A 85 -14.12 25.34 -22.84
N VAL A 86 -13.38 24.86 -21.84
CA VAL A 86 -13.90 24.66 -20.48
C VAL A 86 -14.12 26.00 -19.79
N ARG A 87 -13.22 26.98 -19.91
CA ARG A 87 -13.44 28.35 -19.43
C ARG A 87 -14.72 28.93 -20.01
N ASP A 88 -14.89 28.85 -21.34
CA ASP A 88 -16.08 29.40 -22.01
C ASP A 88 -17.36 28.70 -21.57
N ARG A 89 -17.28 27.39 -21.34
CA ARG A 89 -18.38 26.62 -20.76
C ARG A 89 -18.74 27.09 -19.35
N VAL A 90 -17.74 27.31 -18.49
CA VAL A 90 -17.96 27.80 -17.12
C VAL A 90 -18.57 29.20 -17.14
N LEU A 91 -18.12 30.09 -18.03
CA LEU A 91 -18.71 31.42 -18.22
C LEU A 91 -20.16 31.34 -18.70
N ALA A 92 -20.47 30.43 -19.64
CA ALA A 92 -21.84 30.22 -20.10
C ALA A 92 -22.76 29.71 -18.96
N LEU A 93 -22.25 28.85 -18.08
CA LEU A 93 -23.00 28.32 -16.93
C LEU A 93 -23.17 29.37 -15.82
N CYS A 94 -22.17 30.22 -15.61
CA CYS A 94 -22.12 31.23 -14.55
C CYS A 94 -21.66 32.59 -15.11
N PRO A 95 -22.54 33.35 -15.79
CA PRO A 95 -22.15 34.61 -16.46
C PRO A 95 -21.62 35.70 -15.52
N GLY A 96 -21.97 35.64 -14.24
CA GLY A 96 -21.50 36.59 -13.22
C GLY A 96 -20.17 36.22 -12.55
N ALA A 97 -19.54 35.11 -12.93
CA ALA A 97 -18.28 34.65 -12.34
C ALA A 97 -17.07 35.23 -13.09
N ARG A 98 -16.05 35.70 -12.36
CA ARG A 98 -14.76 36.10 -12.94
C ARG A 98 -13.90 34.85 -13.10
N VAL A 99 -13.72 34.39 -14.34
CA VAL A 99 -13.03 33.13 -14.65
C VAL A 99 -11.66 33.42 -15.28
N ALA A 100 -10.61 32.76 -14.78
CA ALA A 100 -9.27 32.81 -15.36
C ALA A 100 -8.75 31.41 -15.69
N ILE A 101 -7.76 31.32 -16.58
CA ILE A 101 -7.08 30.07 -16.95
C ILE A 101 -5.66 30.09 -16.38
N GLY A 102 -5.22 28.98 -15.79
CA GLY A 102 -3.82 28.78 -15.38
C GLY A 102 -3.30 27.41 -15.77
N HIS A 103 -2.23 27.34 -16.57
CA HIS A 103 -1.60 26.06 -16.91
C HIS A 103 -0.08 26.15 -17.07
N GLY A 104 0.62 25.02 -16.94
CA GLY A 104 2.09 24.99 -16.92
C GLY A 104 2.79 25.29 -18.25
N GLN A 105 2.05 25.44 -19.36
CA GLN A 105 2.59 25.92 -20.64
C GLN A 105 2.52 27.45 -20.80
N MET A 106 1.97 28.18 -19.83
CA MET A 106 1.96 29.65 -19.85
C MET A 106 3.37 30.18 -19.57
N ASP A 107 3.63 31.41 -20.01
CA ASP A 107 4.82 32.13 -19.56
C ASP A 107 4.81 32.30 -18.03
N GLU A 108 5.98 32.29 -17.39
CA GLU A 108 6.08 32.39 -15.92
C GLU A 108 5.47 33.69 -15.39
N GLN A 109 5.68 34.82 -16.09
CA GLN A 109 5.13 36.11 -15.67
C GLN A 109 3.61 36.14 -15.79
N GLU A 110 3.08 35.60 -16.89
CA GLU A 110 1.64 35.52 -17.13
C GLU A 110 0.95 34.64 -16.07
N LEU A 111 1.56 33.50 -15.75
CA LEU A 111 1.04 32.59 -14.73
C LEU A 111 1.07 33.24 -13.35
N GLU A 112 2.14 33.95 -13.00
CA GLU A 112 2.27 34.68 -11.74
C GLU A 112 1.16 35.73 -11.60
N GLU A 113 0.90 36.52 -12.63
CA GLU A 113 -0.18 37.52 -12.63
C GLU A 113 -1.57 36.89 -12.43
N VAL A 114 -1.84 35.77 -13.11
CA VAL A 114 -3.12 35.05 -12.96
C VAL A 114 -3.27 34.54 -11.53
N MET A 115 -2.20 33.99 -10.96
CA MET A 115 -2.21 33.50 -9.58
C MET A 115 -2.35 34.65 -8.58
N GLU A 116 -1.72 35.80 -8.79
CA GLU A 116 -1.88 36.99 -7.94
C GLU A 116 -3.33 37.51 -7.97
N LYS A 117 -3.94 37.58 -9.17
CA LYS A 117 -5.36 37.93 -9.33
C LYS A 117 -6.28 36.95 -8.61
N PHE A 118 -5.94 35.66 -8.63
CA PHE A 118 -6.70 34.66 -7.88
C PHE A 118 -6.47 34.79 -6.37
N VAL A 119 -5.24 34.89 -5.87
CA VAL A 119 -4.96 35.06 -4.42
C VAL A 119 -5.62 36.32 -3.84
N SER A 120 -5.64 37.42 -4.60
CA SER A 120 -6.27 38.68 -4.19
C SER A 120 -7.80 38.69 -4.30
N GLY A 121 -8.43 37.59 -4.73
CA GLY A 121 -9.89 37.51 -4.87
C GLY A 121 -10.45 38.32 -6.04
N LYS A 122 -9.61 38.69 -7.03
CA LYS A 122 -10.05 39.33 -8.28
C LYS A 122 -10.60 38.34 -9.30
N THR A 123 -10.27 37.05 -9.13
CA THR A 123 -10.81 35.93 -9.91
C THR A 123 -11.57 35.00 -8.99
N ASP A 124 -12.77 34.58 -9.40
CA ASP A 124 -13.61 33.69 -8.61
C ASP A 124 -13.40 32.21 -8.92
N VAL A 125 -13.21 31.89 -10.21
CA VAL A 125 -12.99 30.52 -10.68
C VAL A 125 -11.69 30.44 -11.44
N LEU A 126 -10.77 29.61 -10.96
CA LEU A 126 -9.53 29.29 -11.67
C LEU A 126 -9.70 27.95 -12.40
N VAL A 127 -9.75 27.99 -13.73
CA VAL A 127 -9.70 26.80 -14.57
C VAL A 127 -8.24 26.44 -14.79
N SER A 128 -7.78 25.32 -14.24
CA SER A 128 -6.36 24.98 -14.25
C SER A 128 -6.04 23.52 -14.52
N THR A 129 -4.78 23.28 -14.85
CA THR A 129 -4.18 21.93 -14.87
C THR A 129 -3.64 21.59 -13.46
N THR A 130 -2.83 20.53 -13.33
CA THR A 130 -2.21 20.11 -12.05
C THR A 130 -1.22 21.12 -11.45
N ILE A 131 -1.05 22.31 -12.05
CA ILE A 131 -0.20 23.37 -11.49
C ILE A 131 -0.55 23.75 -10.05
N ILE A 132 -1.80 23.54 -9.61
CA ILE A 132 -2.22 23.81 -8.22
C ILE A 132 -1.62 22.81 -7.20
N GLU A 133 -0.98 21.74 -7.68
CA GLU A 133 -0.26 20.78 -6.83
C GLU A 133 1.05 21.37 -6.27
N SER A 134 1.60 22.42 -6.86
CA SER A 134 2.99 22.86 -6.62
C SER A 134 3.24 23.64 -5.33
N GLY A 135 2.22 24.02 -4.56
CA GLY A 135 2.46 24.60 -3.22
C GLY A 135 1.60 25.78 -2.81
N LEU A 136 0.90 26.42 -3.73
CA LEU A 136 0.12 27.62 -3.41
C LEU A 136 -1.03 27.29 -2.44
N ASP A 137 -1.06 28.03 -1.33
CA ASP A 137 -2.10 27.96 -0.32
C ASP A 137 -3.05 29.13 -0.48
N ILE A 138 -4.32 28.84 -0.79
CA ILE A 138 -5.34 29.86 -0.99
C ILE A 138 -6.48 29.57 -0.03
N PRO A 139 -6.53 30.22 1.15
CA PRO A 139 -7.47 29.89 2.20
C PRO A 139 -8.93 30.13 1.80
N ASN A 140 -9.18 31.04 0.86
CA ASN A 140 -10.52 31.35 0.35
C ASN A 140 -11.03 30.34 -0.70
N ALA A 141 -10.15 29.47 -1.21
CA ALA A 141 -10.54 28.41 -2.14
C ALA A 141 -11.09 27.21 -1.36
N ASN A 142 -12.42 27.15 -1.24
CA ASN A 142 -13.08 26.12 -0.44
C ASN A 142 -13.85 25.09 -1.28
N THR A 143 -13.81 25.19 -2.61
CA THR A 143 -14.41 24.18 -3.48
C THR A 143 -13.46 23.83 -4.62
N ILE A 144 -13.27 22.54 -4.84
CA ILE A 144 -12.54 21.99 -5.98
C ILE A 144 -13.47 21.12 -6.82
N ILE A 145 -13.45 21.36 -8.12
CA ILE A 145 -14.14 20.58 -9.13
C ILE A 145 -13.08 19.92 -9.98
N ILE A 146 -13.07 18.59 -10.06
CA ILE A 146 -12.13 17.83 -10.86
C ILE A 146 -12.88 17.20 -12.02
N ASP A 147 -12.63 17.73 -13.22
CA ASP A 147 -13.07 17.10 -14.46
C ASP A 147 -12.21 15.86 -14.74
N ARG A 148 -12.85 14.80 -15.24
CA ARG A 148 -12.20 13.53 -15.58
C ARG A 148 -11.30 13.00 -14.44
N ALA A 149 -11.87 12.85 -13.25
CA ALA A 149 -11.17 12.30 -12.08
C ALA A 149 -10.58 10.88 -12.34
N ASP A 150 -11.06 10.18 -13.36
CA ASP A 150 -10.54 8.88 -13.83
C ASP A 150 -9.07 8.92 -14.27
N ARG A 151 -8.58 10.10 -14.68
CA ARG A 151 -7.23 10.27 -15.22
C ARG A 151 -6.16 10.56 -14.18
N PHE A 152 -6.54 10.72 -12.92
CA PHE A 152 -5.62 11.04 -11.84
C PHE A 152 -5.35 9.80 -10.99
N GLY A 153 -4.13 9.74 -10.43
CA GLY A 153 -3.79 8.77 -9.41
C GLY A 153 -4.53 9.06 -8.09
N LEU A 154 -4.61 8.06 -7.21
CA LEU A 154 -5.20 8.23 -5.88
C LEU A 154 -4.43 9.25 -5.03
N ALA A 155 -3.10 9.25 -5.13
CA ALA A 155 -2.24 10.20 -4.44
C ALA A 155 -2.49 11.64 -4.94
N ASP A 156 -2.55 11.83 -6.26
CA ASP A 156 -2.80 13.13 -6.89
C ASP A 156 -4.16 13.69 -6.45
N LEU A 157 -5.22 12.88 -6.53
CA LEU A 157 -6.57 13.28 -6.07
C LEU A 157 -6.59 13.65 -4.59
N TYR A 158 -5.81 12.96 -3.75
CA TYR A 158 -5.69 13.31 -2.34
C TYR A 158 -4.95 14.63 -2.12
N GLN A 159 -3.87 14.87 -2.85
CA GLN A 159 -3.12 16.13 -2.79
C GLN A 159 -3.97 17.30 -3.27
N LEU A 160 -4.64 17.15 -4.40
CA LEU A 160 -5.57 18.13 -4.97
C LEU A 160 -6.71 18.45 -4.01
N ARG A 161 -7.32 17.43 -3.38
CA ARG A 161 -8.31 17.61 -2.31
C ARG A 161 -7.74 18.37 -1.12
N GLY A 162 -6.49 18.11 -0.76
CA GLY A 162 -5.79 18.79 0.34
C GLY A 162 -5.52 20.28 0.10
N ARG A 163 -5.72 20.78 -1.13
CA ARG A 163 -5.59 22.20 -1.47
C ARG A 163 -6.82 23.04 -1.09
N VAL A 164 -7.94 22.41 -0.73
CA VAL A 164 -9.16 23.11 -0.27
C VAL A 164 -9.46 22.83 1.21
N GLY A 165 -10.21 23.72 1.84
CA GLY A 165 -10.65 23.55 3.24
C GLY A 165 -9.60 23.91 4.26
N ARG A 166 -8.87 25.01 4.02
CA ARG A 166 -7.95 25.62 4.99
C ARG A 166 -8.62 26.69 5.86
N ALA A 167 -9.77 27.22 5.43
CA ALA A 167 -10.60 28.13 6.23
C ALA A 167 -11.53 27.37 7.20
N GLN A 168 -12.15 28.10 8.14
CA GLN A 168 -13.16 27.58 9.08
C GLN A 168 -14.48 27.14 8.40
N HIS A 169 -14.59 27.29 7.08
CA HIS A 169 -15.78 26.93 6.32
C HIS A 169 -15.66 25.50 5.78
N LYS A 170 -16.78 24.78 5.74
CA LYS A 170 -16.85 23.45 5.14
C LYS A 170 -16.45 23.51 3.66
N ALA A 171 -15.48 22.70 3.25
CA ALA A 171 -15.03 22.63 1.87
C ALA A 171 -15.65 21.45 1.12
N TYR A 172 -15.75 21.58 -0.21
CA TYR A 172 -16.33 20.57 -1.09
C TYR A 172 -15.35 20.14 -2.19
N ALA A 173 -15.32 18.85 -2.49
CA ALA A 173 -14.57 18.28 -3.60
C ALA A 173 -15.52 17.49 -4.50
N TYR A 174 -15.75 17.98 -5.72
CA TYR A 174 -16.58 17.32 -6.73
C TYR A 174 -15.67 16.57 -7.70
N LEU A 175 -15.82 15.25 -7.75
CA LEU A 175 -15.06 14.35 -8.62
C LEU A 175 -15.99 13.88 -9.73
N PHE A 176 -15.80 14.42 -10.94
CA PHE A 176 -16.62 14.06 -12.11
C PHE A 176 -15.99 12.91 -12.89
N LEU A 177 -16.85 11.99 -13.31
CA LEU A 177 -16.46 10.80 -14.08
C LEU A 177 -17.31 10.65 -15.33
N PRO A 178 -16.76 10.01 -16.39
CA PRO A 178 -17.55 9.59 -17.54
C PRO A 178 -18.71 8.68 -17.13
N ARG A 179 -19.88 8.84 -17.77
CA ARG A 179 -21.09 8.05 -17.44
C ARG A 179 -20.83 6.55 -17.56
N GLU A 180 -20.10 6.13 -18.59
CA GLU A 180 -19.73 4.72 -18.83
C GLU A 180 -18.92 4.12 -17.67
N MET A 181 -18.06 4.92 -17.02
CA MET A 181 -17.19 4.49 -15.92
C MET A 181 -17.94 4.32 -14.60
N MET A 182 -19.14 4.91 -14.45
CA MET A 182 -19.95 4.72 -13.24
C MET A 182 -20.46 3.28 -13.09
N THR A 183 -20.50 2.54 -14.19
CA THR A 183 -20.95 1.14 -14.30
C THR A 183 -19.79 0.13 -14.19
N VAL A 184 -18.54 0.53 -14.45
CA VAL A 184 -17.37 -0.37 -14.48
C VAL A 184 -16.76 -0.54 -13.07
N GLY A 185 -16.64 -1.79 -12.61
CA GLY A 185 -16.25 -2.14 -11.23
C GLY A 185 -14.85 -1.69 -10.78
N ALA A 186 -13.91 -1.45 -11.71
CA ALA A 186 -12.57 -0.95 -11.38
C ALA A 186 -12.57 0.53 -10.93
N ALA A 187 -13.33 1.38 -11.62
CA ALA A 187 -13.51 2.78 -11.24
C ALA A 187 -14.30 2.89 -9.93
N ARG A 188 -15.34 2.07 -9.75
CA ARG A 188 -16.13 2.00 -8.50
C ARG A 188 -15.28 1.69 -7.27
N ARG A 189 -14.35 0.73 -7.38
CA ARG A 189 -13.40 0.39 -6.30
C ARG A 189 -12.47 1.56 -5.95
N ARG A 190 -11.95 2.26 -6.96
CA ARG A 190 -11.09 3.45 -6.77
C ARG A 190 -11.86 4.62 -6.14
N ILE A 191 -13.10 4.85 -6.57
CA ILE A 191 -14.01 5.86 -6.02
C ILE A 191 -14.38 5.57 -4.56
N ASN A 192 -14.71 4.32 -4.25
CA ASN A 192 -15.02 3.89 -2.89
C ASN A 192 -13.81 4.05 -1.98
N ALA A 193 -12.60 3.76 -2.47
CA ALA A 193 -11.37 4.04 -1.72
C ALA A 193 -11.25 5.54 -1.40
N ILE A 194 -11.44 6.45 -2.37
CA ILE A 194 -11.37 7.90 -2.11
C ILE A 194 -12.42 8.34 -1.07
N LYS A 195 -13.65 7.82 -1.16
CA LYS A 195 -14.71 8.10 -0.18
C LYS A 195 -14.39 7.55 1.20
N GLN A 196 -13.86 6.33 1.30
CA GLN A 196 -13.46 5.70 2.57
C GLN A 196 -12.23 6.39 3.21
N TYR A 197 -11.36 6.97 2.40
CA TYR A 197 -10.15 7.69 2.82
C TYR A 197 -10.33 9.22 2.80
N SER A 198 -11.57 9.68 3.01
CA SER A 198 -11.93 11.11 3.08
C SER A 198 -11.59 11.80 4.40
N GLY A 199 -11.29 11.02 5.46
CA GLY A 199 -10.87 11.54 6.76
C GLY A 199 -9.49 12.23 6.76
N LEU A 200 -9.26 13.08 7.76
CA LEU A 200 -7.96 13.65 8.09
C LEU A 200 -6.99 12.51 8.50
N GLY A 201 -5.73 12.58 8.09
CA GLY A 201 -4.74 11.49 8.29
C GLY A 201 -4.75 10.37 7.24
N ALA A 202 -5.60 10.44 6.20
CA ALA A 202 -5.74 9.37 5.23
C ALA A 202 -4.62 9.26 4.17
N GLY A 203 -3.70 10.24 4.09
CA GLY A 203 -2.62 10.28 3.09
C GLY A 203 -1.67 9.09 3.17
N PHE A 204 -1.39 8.63 4.40
CA PHE A 204 -0.60 7.43 4.65
C PHE A 204 -1.30 6.15 4.17
N ARG A 205 -2.60 6.00 4.47
CA ARG A 205 -3.42 4.87 4.00
C ARG A 205 -3.52 4.82 2.47
N ILE A 206 -3.60 5.99 1.84
CA ILE A 206 -3.63 6.11 0.38
C ILE A 206 -2.30 5.68 -0.24
N ALA A 207 -1.18 6.10 0.34
CA ALA A 207 0.14 5.68 -0.11
C ALA A 207 0.37 4.17 0.07
N MET A 208 -0.11 3.57 1.16
CA MET A 208 -0.11 2.11 1.37
C MET A 208 -0.90 1.38 0.29
N ARG A 209 -2.10 1.87 -0.04
CA ARG A 209 -2.94 1.25 -1.06
C ARG A 209 -2.37 1.42 -2.47
N ASP A 210 -1.72 2.55 -2.75
CA ASP A 210 -1.04 2.78 -4.03
C ASP A 210 0.16 1.83 -4.19
N LEU A 211 0.90 1.55 -3.11
CA LEU A 211 1.93 0.51 -3.06
C LEU A 211 1.36 -0.90 -3.33
N GLU A 212 0.21 -1.24 -2.73
CA GLU A 212 -0.46 -2.53 -2.97
C GLU A 212 -0.97 -2.68 -4.41
N ILE A 213 -1.55 -1.62 -4.98
CA ILE A 213 -2.15 -1.65 -6.33
C ILE A 213 -1.06 -1.67 -7.41
N ARG A 214 0.00 -0.88 -7.25
CA ARG A 214 1.09 -0.83 -8.24
C ARG A 214 2.05 -2.01 -8.13
N GLY A 215 2.01 -2.74 -7.00
CA GLY A 215 3.05 -3.69 -6.61
C GLY A 215 4.35 -2.97 -6.28
N ALA A 216 5.16 -3.53 -5.39
CA ALA A 216 6.51 -3.05 -5.14
C ALA A 216 7.41 -3.37 -6.36
N GLY A 217 7.24 -2.64 -7.45
CA GLY A 217 8.00 -2.79 -8.68
C GLY A 217 9.50 -2.62 -8.46
N ASN A 218 10.26 -3.58 -9.00
CA ASN A 218 11.70 -3.67 -9.27
C ASN A 218 12.61 -2.67 -8.55
N ILE A 219 13.14 -3.07 -7.40
CA ILE A 219 14.08 -2.26 -6.59
C ILE A 219 15.52 -2.26 -7.16
N LEU A 220 15.85 -3.15 -8.11
CA LEU A 220 17.23 -3.43 -8.52
C LEU A 220 17.63 -2.98 -9.95
N GLY A 221 16.79 -2.30 -10.73
CA GLY A 221 17.15 -1.89 -12.11
C GLY A 221 16.39 -0.68 -12.66
N THR A 222 16.95 -0.04 -13.69
CA THR A 222 16.51 1.24 -14.27
C THR A 222 15.35 1.15 -15.28
N ALA A 223 14.81 -0.03 -15.58
CA ALA A 223 13.75 -0.21 -16.59
C ALA A 223 12.37 -0.48 -15.96
N GLN A 224 11.38 0.34 -16.32
CA GLN A 224 9.97 0.15 -16.00
C GLN A 224 9.33 -0.86 -16.97
N SER A 225 9.23 -2.13 -16.57
CA SER A 225 8.22 -3.06 -17.13
C SER A 225 8.05 -4.33 -16.26
N GLY A 226 6.98 -4.32 -15.44
CA GLY A 226 5.88 -5.28 -15.53
C GLY A 226 6.11 -6.80 -15.52
N HIS A 227 6.97 -7.38 -14.68
CA HIS A 227 7.08 -8.85 -14.56
C HIS A 227 7.04 -9.41 -13.12
N ILE A 228 6.62 -8.64 -12.12
CA ILE A 228 6.57 -9.09 -10.70
C ILE A 228 5.15 -9.50 -10.28
N ILE A 229 4.42 -10.20 -11.15
CA ILE A 229 3.10 -10.76 -10.80
C ILE A 229 3.20 -12.23 -10.34
N ASN A 230 4.33 -12.92 -10.55
CA ASN A 230 4.40 -14.37 -10.32
C ASN A 230 5.45 -14.87 -9.32
N ILE A 231 6.10 -13.99 -8.55
CA ILE A 231 7.03 -14.43 -7.50
C ILE A 231 6.46 -14.02 -6.15
N GLY A 232 6.09 -15.03 -5.35
CA GLY A 232 5.49 -14.87 -4.03
C GLY A 232 6.27 -13.90 -3.16
N PHE A 233 5.53 -13.04 -2.46
CA PHE A 233 6.01 -12.03 -1.53
C PHE A 233 7.08 -12.55 -0.55
N ASP A 234 7.03 -13.85 -0.19
CA ASP A 234 8.01 -14.51 0.65
C ASP A 234 9.44 -14.58 0.06
N LEU A 235 9.59 -14.99 -1.20
CA LEU A 235 10.92 -15.05 -1.84
C LEU A 235 11.51 -13.64 -2.01
N TYR A 236 10.63 -12.65 -2.20
CA TYR A 236 11.02 -11.24 -2.28
C TYR A 236 11.50 -10.71 -0.93
N CYS A 237 10.82 -11.02 0.19
CA CYS A 237 11.29 -10.68 1.53
C CYS A 237 12.63 -11.35 1.86
N GLN A 238 12.84 -12.61 1.47
CA GLN A 238 14.09 -13.35 1.68
C GLN A 238 15.28 -12.73 0.93
N LEU A 239 15.12 -12.46 -0.37
CA LEU A 239 16.18 -11.84 -1.19
C LEU A 239 16.53 -10.43 -0.70
N LEU A 240 15.53 -9.68 -0.23
CA LEU A 240 15.73 -8.33 0.29
C LEU A 240 16.42 -8.35 1.66
N GLN A 241 16.08 -9.29 2.53
CA GLN A 241 16.71 -9.44 3.85
C GLN A 241 18.19 -9.84 3.71
N GLN A 242 18.52 -10.73 2.77
CA GLN A 242 19.91 -11.02 2.39
C GLN A 242 20.66 -9.78 1.90
N ALA A 243 20.03 -8.96 1.04
CA ALA A 243 20.66 -7.74 0.52
C ALA A 243 20.90 -6.68 1.61
N VAL A 244 19.96 -6.52 2.55
CA VAL A 244 20.09 -5.57 3.68
C VAL A 244 21.18 -6.01 4.67
N GLU A 245 21.28 -7.32 4.96
CA GLU A 245 22.35 -7.86 5.82
C GLU A 245 23.75 -7.68 5.20
N GLN A 246 23.88 -7.90 3.88
CA GLN A 246 25.11 -7.64 3.15
C GLN A 246 25.54 -6.17 3.19
N LEU A 247 24.58 -5.25 3.03
CA LEU A 247 24.84 -3.80 3.08
C LEU A 247 25.19 -3.29 4.49
N GLN A 248 24.68 -3.93 5.55
CA GLN A 248 24.97 -3.56 6.94
C GLN A 248 26.27 -4.20 7.48
N GLY A 249 27.02 -4.95 6.66
CA GLY A 249 28.27 -5.60 7.08
C GLY A 249 28.09 -6.66 8.17
N ARG A 250 26.84 -7.05 8.48
CA ARG A 250 26.55 -8.08 9.47
C ARG A 250 26.75 -9.42 8.78
N ARG A 251 27.77 -10.18 9.19
CA ARG A 251 27.85 -11.61 8.86
C ARG A 251 26.56 -12.25 9.35
N SER A 252 25.79 -12.80 8.41
CA SER A 252 24.49 -13.37 8.65
C SER A 252 24.50 -14.26 9.90
N ARG A 253 23.66 -13.93 10.88
CA ARG A 253 23.36 -14.83 12.01
C ARG A 253 22.33 -15.90 11.60
N ILE A 254 22.11 -16.08 10.30
CA ILE A 254 21.34 -17.20 9.76
C ILE A 254 22.23 -18.44 9.89
N GLY A 255 22.06 -19.18 10.99
CA GLY A 255 22.47 -20.58 11.00
C GLY A 255 21.68 -21.32 9.91
N MET A 256 22.35 -22.24 9.22
CA MET A 256 21.86 -23.09 8.13
C MET A 256 20.39 -22.86 7.74
N GLU A 257 20.18 -22.16 6.63
CA GLU A 257 18.86 -21.99 6.04
C GLU A 257 18.34 -23.36 5.60
N VAL A 258 17.35 -23.89 6.31
CA VAL A 258 16.74 -25.18 5.98
C VAL A 258 15.80 -24.98 4.80
N ALA A 259 16.14 -25.56 3.65
CA ALA A 259 15.25 -25.54 2.48
C ALA A 259 14.09 -26.51 2.71
N VAL A 260 12.91 -25.97 3.08
CA VAL A 260 11.68 -26.75 3.30
C VAL A 260 10.78 -26.66 2.07
N ARG A 261 10.44 -27.80 1.47
CA ARG A 261 9.51 -27.92 0.33
C ARG A 261 8.44 -28.96 0.64
N LEU A 262 7.19 -28.55 0.73
CA LEU A 262 6.07 -29.43 1.08
C LEU A 262 5.03 -29.32 -0.03
N ASP A 263 4.73 -30.43 -0.70
CA ASP A 263 3.76 -30.49 -1.82
C ASP A 263 2.28 -30.45 -1.37
N PHE A 264 2.05 -30.43 -0.07
CA PHE A 264 0.71 -30.42 0.55
C PHE A 264 0.43 -29.14 1.35
N VAL A 265 1.31 -28.13 1.32
CA VAL A 265 1.13 -26.88 2.09
C VAL A 265 1.07 -25.69 1.16
N ALA A 266 0.04 -24.84 1.31
CA ALA A 266 -0.05 -23.55 0.64
C ALA A 266 0.44 -22.45 1.58
N THR A 267 1.50 -21.73 1.21
CA THR A 267 2.10 -20.69 2.07
C THR A 267 1.49 -19.31 1.85
N ASN A 268 0.57 -19.17 0.89
CA ASN A 268 -0.14 -17.93 0.64
C ASN A 268 -1.63 -18.16 0.33
N GLU A 269 -2.42 -17.13 0.63
CA GLU A 269 -3.88 -17.17 0.52
C GLU A 269 -4.37 -17.36 -0.92
N ALA A 270 -3.67 -16.79 -1.91
CA ALA A 270 -4.04 -16.91 -3.32
C ALA A 270 -3.81 -18.33 -3.88
N GLU A 271 -2.70 -18.96 -3.50
CA GLU A 271 -2.38 -20.35 -3.83
C GLU A 271 -3.40 -21.31 -3.21
N TYR A 272 -3.77 -21.07 -1.96
CA TYR A 272 -4.80 -21.87 -1.29
C TYR A 272 -6.16 -21.75 -1.99
N LEU A 273 -6.59 -20.53 -2.32
CA LEU A 273 -7.88 -20.28 -3.01
C LEU A 273 -7.92 -20.78 -4.46
N SER A 274 -6.76 -20.85 -5.13
CA SER A 274 -6.64 -21.36 -6.51
C SER A 274 -6.45 -22.88 -6.58
N SER A 275 -6.05 -23.51 -5.47
CA SER A 275 -5.96 -24.97 -5.37
C SER A 275 -7.35 -25.62 -5.32
N LYS A 276 -7.56 -26.70 -6.07
CA LYS A 276 -8.84 -27.45 -6.13
C LYS A 276 -9.04 -28.38 -4.92
N GLY A 277 -8.60 -27.95 -3.73
CA GLY A 277 -8.54 -28.76 -2.52
C GLY A 277 -7.29 -29.68 -2.46
N GLY A 278 -6.89 -30.07 -1.25
CA GLY A 278 -5.75 -30.97 -0.99
C GLY A 278 -4.51 -30.30 -0.38
N PHE A 279 -4.52 -28.97 -0.21
CA PHE A 279 -3.44 -28.23 0.46
C PHE A 279 -3.86 -27.77 1.85
N GLU A 280 -2.96 -27.88 2.81
CA GLU A 280 -3.07 -27.31 4.15
C GLU A 280 -2.66 -25.83 4.09
N PRO A 281 -3.50 -24.89 4.56
CA PRO A 281 -3.14 -23.48 4.55
C PRO A 281 -2.10 -23.22 5.65
N ALA A 282 -1.03 -22.49 5.34
CA ALA A 282 -0.01 -22.06 6.30
C ALA A 282 0.36 -20.59 6.07
N PHE A 283 -0.56 -19.69 6.42
CA PHE A 283 -0.43 -18.24 6.26
C PHE A 283 -1.31 -17.51 7.28
N ILE A 284 -1.12 -16.19 7.41
CA ILE A 284 -1.99 -15.30 8.19
C ILE A 284 -3.13 -14.79 7.29
N PRO A 285 -4.39 -15.23 7.49
CA PRO A 285 -5.53 -14.83 6.65
C PRO A 285 -5.85 -13.34 6.78
N SER A 286 -6.42 -12.74 5.72
CA SER A 286 -6.89 -11.36 5.78
C SER A 286 -7.99 -11.12 6.79
N ASP A 287 -8.77 -12.15 7.09
CA ASP A 287 -9.92 -12.01 7.98
C ASP A 287 -9.50 -12.07 9.45
N TYR A 288 -8.32 -12.63 9.75
CA TYR A 288 -7.76 -12.70 11.10
C TYR A 288 -6.95 -11.45 11.45
N ILE A 289 -6.07 -11.00 10.55
CA ILE A 289 -5.37 -9.73 10.69
C ILE A 289 -5.71 -8.86 9.48
N SER A 290 -6.77 -8.06 9.63
CA SER A 290 -7.31 -7.22 8.55
C SER A 290 -6.39 -6.07 8.16
N GLN A 291 -5.56 -5.59 9.08
CA GLN A 291 -4.60 -4.52 8.81
C GLN A 291 -3.31 -5.10 8.21
N PRO A 292 -2.93 -4.73 6.96
CA PRO A 292 -1.73 -5.25 6.31
C PRO A 292 -0.44 -4.97 7.09
N GLN A 293 -0.36 -3.84 7.80
CA GLN A 293 0.81 -3.46 8.61
C GLN A 293 1.01 -4.40 9.79
N SER A 294 -0.05 -4.65 10.54
CA SER A 294 -0.05 -5.61 11.65
C SER A 294 0.33 -7.01 11.16
N ARG A 295 -0.12 -7.39 9.95
CA ARG A 295 0.23 -8.68 9.33
C ARG A 295 1.70 -8.76 8.91
N ILE A 296 2.25 -7.70 8.32
CA ILE A 296 3.70 -7.63 8.01
C ILE A 296 4.52 -7.69 9.30
N GLN A 297 4.12 -6.94 10.33
CA GLN A 297 4.79 -6.98 11.63
C GLN A 297 4.70 -8.36 12.29
N ALA A 298 3.56 -9.04 12.15
CA ALA A 298 3.38 -10.41 12.60
C ALA A 298 4.35 -11.38 11.89
N TYR A 299 4.45 -11.32 10.56
CA TYR A 299 5.43 -12.12 9.81
C TYR A 299 6.89 -11.78 10.19
N LYS A 300 7.22 -10.50 10.41
CA LYS A 300 8.55 -10.09 10.86
C LYS A 300 8.90 -10.70 12.22
N ARG A 301 7.98 -10.60 13.20
CA ARG A 301 8.15 -11.20 14.53
C ARG A 301 8.29 -12.72 14.47
N LEU A 302 7.60 -13.37 13.54
CA LEU A 302 7.68 -14.81 13.30
C LEU A 302 9.04 -15.20 12.71
N ALA A 303 9.59 -14.43 11.76
CA ALA A 303 10.92 -14.64 11.20
C ALA A 303 12.07 -14.39 12.21
N GLU A 304 11.86 -13.44 13.14
CA GLU A 304 12.79 -13.15 14.25
C GLU A 304 12.68 -14.16 15.41
N GLY A 305 11.62 -14.97 15.44
CA GLY A 305 11.37 -15.98 16.46
C GLY A 305 12.29 -17.19 16.33
N ILE A 306 13.47 -17.14 16.95
CA ILE A 306 14.51 -18.19 16.82
C ILE A 306 14.31 -19.35 17.81
N SER A 307 13.29 -19.32 18.68
CA SER A 307 13.06 -20.37 19.68
C SER A 307 11.60 -20.83 19.81
N LYS A 308 11.41 -22.07 20.27
CA LYS A 308 10.09 -22.65 20.56
C LYS A 308 9.32 -21.83 21.62
N GLU A 309 10.02 -21.31 22.62
CA GLU A 309 9.45 -20.43 23.65
C GLU A 309 8.96 -19.10 23.06
N ALA A 310 9.73 -18.52 22.11
CA ALA A 310 9.34 -17.30 21.43
C ALA A 310 8.10 -17.51 20.55
N LEU A 311 8.00 -18.64 19.86
CA LEU A 311 6.80 -19.02 19.10
C LEU A 311 5.58 -19.17 20.01
N GLY A 312 5.71 -19.85 21.17
CA GLY A 312 4.61 -19.99 22.12
C GLY A 312 4.20 -18.67 22.79
N LYS A 313 5.13 -17.73 22.99
CA LYS A 313 4.79 -16.36 23.41
C LYS A 313 4.01 -15.63 22.30
N LEU A 314 4.48 -15.72 21.07
CA LEU A 314 3.87 -15.06 19.92
C LEU A 314 2.47 -15.61 19.62
N GLU A 315 2.24 -16.91 19.82
CA GLU A 315 0.90 -17.51 19.79
C GLU A 315 -0.05 -16.89 20.82
N ARG A 316 0.41 -16.74 22.08
CA ARG A 316 -0.39 -16.11 23.15
C ARG A 316 -0.69 -14.64 22.84
N ASP A 317 0.32 -13.89 22.42
CA ASP A 317 0.17 -12.48 22.06
C ASP A 317 -0.86 -12.31 20.92
N TRP A 318 -0.80 -13.18 19.90
CA TRP A 318 -1.75 -13.12 18.79
C TRP A 318 -3.16 -13.51 19.20
N ARG A 319 -3.30 -14.48 20.12
CA ARG A 319 -4.60 -14.87 20.65
C ARG A 319 -5.25 -13.73 21.44
N ASP A 320 -4.47 -13.03 22.25
CA ASP A 320 -4.94 -11.91 23.07
C ASP A 320 -5.32 -10.70 22.19
N GLN A 321 -4.53 -10.42 21.16
CA GLN A 321 -4.73 -9.25 20.31
C GLN A 321 -5.78 -9.44 19.21
N PHE A 322 -5.87 -10.63 18.61
CA PHE A 322 -6.68 -10.89 17.41
C PHE A 322 -7.77 -11.97 17.62
N GLY A 323 -7.84 -12.57 18.80
CA GLY A 323 -8.85 -13.57 19.14
C GLY A 323 -8.45 -15.01 18.79
N PRO A 324 -9.41 -15.92 18.52
CA PRO A 324 -9.12 -17.34 18.34
C PRO A 324 -8.26 -17.59 17.08
N ILE A 325 -7.20 -18.38 17.25
CA ILE A 325 -6.22 -18.65 16.19
C ILE A 325 -6.82 -19.57 15.11
N PRO A 326 -6.89 -19.14 13.83
CA PRO A 326 -7.34 -19.97 12.72
C PRO A 326 -6.37 -21.12 12.42
N ASP A 327 -6.86 -22.17 11.79
CA ASP A 327 -6.05 -23.34 11.43
C ASP A 327 -4.88 -22.98 10.50
N ALA A 328 -5.09 -22.01 9.59
CA ALA A 328 -4.03 -21.49 8.73
C ALA A 328 -2.84 -20.90 9.51
N VAL A 329 -3.12 -20.20 10.61
CA VAL A 329 -2.10 -19.59 11.47
C VAL A 329 -1.45 -20.66 12.35
N ARG A 330 -2.22 -21.64 12.83
CA ARG A 330 -1.69 -22.78 13.58
C ARG A 330 -0.70 -23.60 12.76
N ASN A 331 -1.04 -23.89 11.50
CA ASN A 331 -0.16 -24.56 10.54
C ASN A 331 1.10 -23.74 10.23
N LEU A 332 0.99 -22.41 10.13
CA LEU A 332 2.15 -21.53 9.97
C LEU A 332 3.10 -21.61 11.16
N LEU A 333 2.59 -21.65 12.39
CA LEU A 333 3.41 -21.82 13.60
C LEU A 333 4.09 -23.20 13.62
N LEU A 334 3.36 -24.27 13.29
CA LEU A 334 3.91 -25.63 13.16
C LEU A 334 5.04 -25.70 12.11
N LEU A 335 4.86 -25.05 10.96
CA LEU A 335 5.88 -24.98 9.91
C LEU A 335 7.18 -24.31 10.40
N ASN A 336 7.06 -23.28 11.25
CA ASN A 336 8.24 -22.63 11.84
C ASN A 336 8.89 -23.50 12.92
N GLU A 337 8.10 -24.24 13.70
CA GLU A 337 8.64 -25.21 14.66
C GLU A 337 9.42 -26.33 13.96
N ILE A 338 8.91 -26.84 12.84
CA ILE A 338 9.60 -27.81 11.96
C ILE A 338 10.94 -27.24 11.47
N LYS A 339 10.97 -25.98 11.02
CA LYS A 339 12.22 -25.31 10.59
C LYS A 339 13.23 -25.20 11.73
N LEU A 340 12.78 -24.87 12.94
CA LEU A 340 13.65 -24.79 14.12
C LEU A 340 14.24 -26.15 14.50
N LEU A 341 13.43 -27.21 14.52
CA LEU A 341 13.91 -28.57 14.78
C LEU A 341 14.87 -29.05 13.69
N ALA A 342 14.54 -28.84 12.41
CA ALA A 342 15.42 -29.21 11.31
C ALA A 342 16.79 -28.50 11.40
N ARG A 343 16.80 -27.23 11.80
CA ARG A 343 18.03 -26.46 12.05
C ARG A 343 18.84 -27.05 13.21
N ARG A 344 18.18 -27.43 14.31
CA ARG A 344 18.82 -28.09 15.47
C ARG A 344 19.45 -29.44 15.07
N LEU A 345 18.76 -30.19 14.22
CA LEU A 345 19.21 -31.48 13.67
C LEU A 345 20.31 -31.36 12.60
N LYS A 346 20.67 -30.13 12.18
CA LYS A 346 21.60 -29.85 11.06
C LYS A 346 21.11 -30.42 9.71
N ILE A 347 19.80 -30.47 9.52
CA ILE A 347 19.17 -30.85 8.24
C ILE A 347 19.26 -29.62 7.32
N ALA A 348 19.88 -29.79 6.15
CA ALA A 348 20.04 -28.73 5.14
C ALA A 348 18.79 -28.60 4.26
N SER A 349 18.11 -29.70 3.97
CA SER A 349 16.87 -29.70 3.18
C SER A 349 15.87 -30.71 3.71
N LEU A 350 14.60 -30.31 3.72
CA LEU A 350 13.44 -31.14 4.01
C LEU A 350 12.48 -31.01 2.84
N GLU A 351 12.27 -32.10 2.11
CA GLU A 351 11.33 -32.14 1.00
C GLU A 351 10.32 -33.26 1.21
N VAL A 352 9.04 -32.95 1.06
CA VAL A 352 7.97 -33.94 1.03
C VAL A 352 7.38 -33.99 -0.37
N ARG A 353 7.37 -35.18 -0.97
CA ARG A 353 6.69 -35.46 -2.23
C ARG A 353 5.91 -36.75 -2.16
N SER A 354 4.62 -36.70 -2.47
CA SER A 354 3.74 -37.88 -2.52
C SER A 354 3.89 -38.75 -1.26
N SER A 355 3.81 -38.10 -0.10
CA SER A 355 3.99 -38.70 1.23
C SER A 355 5.38 -39.28 1.53
N LYS A 356 6.40 -39.10 0.68
CA LYS A 356 7.80 -39.47 0.99
C LYS A 356 8.52 -38.25 1.58
N VAL A 357 9.16 -38.44 2.71
CA VAL A 357 9.98 -37.42 3.38
C VAL A 357 11.44 -37.64 3.01
N MET A 358 12.02 -36.66 2.33
CA MET A 358 13.42 -36.62 1.93
C MET A 358 14.13 -35.59 2.81
N LEU A 359 15.03 -36.06 3.67
CA LEU A 359 15.84 -35.23 4.55
C LEU A 359 17.29 -35.27 4.06
N VAL A 360 17.93 -34.11 3.93
CA VAL A 360 19.34 -34.01 3.57
C VAL A 360 20.13 -33.50 4.76
N ARG A 361 21.14 -34.25 5.20
CA ARG A 361 22.04 -33.88 6.31
C ARG A 361 23.48 -34.04 5.84
N GLY A 362 24.27 -32.96 5.85
CA GLY A 362 25.68 -33.01 5.44
C GLY A 362 25.93 -33.32 3.96
N GLY A 363 24.90 -33.26 3.10
CA GLY A 363 24.99 -33.58 1.67
C GLY A 363 24.36 -34.92 1.28
N ASP A 364 24.09 -35.79 2.26
CA ASP A 364 23.51 -37.11 2.04
C ASP A 364 22.03 -37.19 2.44
N TYR A 365 21.30 -38.07 1.77
CA TYR A 365 19.91 -38.38 2.12
C TYR A 365 19.86 -39.26 3.37
N LEU A 366 19.00 -38.88 4.32
CA LEU A 366 18.74 -39.65 5.54
C LEU A 366 17.71 -40.75 5.23
N LEU A 367 18.17 -41.99 5.14
CA LEU A 367 17.35 -43.18 4.95
C LEU A 367 17.10 -43.88 6.30
N ILE A 368 15.89 -44.37 6.53
CA ILE A 368 15.55 -45.21 7.69
C ILE A 368 15.34 -46.63 7.16
N GLY A 369 16.27 -47.55 7.45
CA GLY A 369 16.19 -48.95 7.00
C GLY A 369 16.12 -49.09 5.47
N ASP A 370 16.98 -48.38 4.74
CA ASP A 370 17.08 -48.35 3.26
C ASP A 370 15.91 -47.72 2.49
N ARG A 371 14.98 -47.04 3.16
CA ARG A 371 13.87 -46.34 2.51
C ARG A 371 13.68 -44.92 3.05
N PHE A 372 13.09 -44.08 2.21
CA PHE A 372 12.62 -42.76 2.65
C PHE A 372 11.44 -42.93 3.62
N PRO A 373 11.44 -42.25 4.77
CA PRO A 373 10.29 -42.23 5.66
C PRO A 373 9.04 -41.77 4.92
N ARG A 374 7.88 -42.37 5.25
CA ARG A 374 6.59 -41.94 4.70
C ARG A 374 5.77 -41.21 5.74
N LEU A 375 5.11 -40.14 5.31
CA LEU A 375 4.05 -39.47 6.07
C LEU A 375 2.79 -40.31 6.00
N THR A 376 2.49 -40.99 7.09
CA THR A 376 1.19 -41.62 7.35
C THR A 376 0.53 -40.86 8.49
N PRO A 377 -0.49 -40.03 8.23
CA PRO A 377 -1.19 -39.33 9.31
C PRO A 377 -1.82 -40.34 10.27
N GLU A 378 -1.43 -40.30 11.54
CA GLU A 378 -2.06 -41.07 12.61
C GLU A 378 -3.34 -40.36 13.09
N ASN A 379 -4.36 -41.14 13.46
CA ASN A 379 -5.68 -40.72 13.97
C ASN A 379 -5.85 -39.22 14.27
N GLY A 380 -6.40 -38.47 13.31
CA GLY A 380 -6.81 -37.06 13.48
C GLY A 380 -5.70 -36.02 13.39
N GLN A 381 -4.44 -36.40 13.15
CA GLN A 381 -3.34 -35.46 12.95
C GLN A 381 -3.25 -34.96 11.51
N ASN A 382 -2.96 -33.68 11.36
CA ASN A 382 -2.64 -33.06 10.07
C ASN A 382 -1.20 -33.40 9.64
N ASN A 383 -0.85 -33.38 8.34
CA ASN A 383 0.46 -33.90 7.89
C ASN A 383 1.64 -33.12 8.49
N LEU A 384 1.46 -31.82 8.79
CA LEU A 384 2.45 -31.02 9.52
C LEU A 384 2.74 -31.54 10.93
N GLN A 385 1.74 -32.03 11.67
CA GLN A 385 1.92 -32.58 13.02
C GLN A 385 2.66 -33.92 12.99
N THR A 386 2.33 -34.76 12.01
CA THR A 386 3.04 -36.03 11.78
C THR A 386 4.50 -35.78 11.39
N LEU A 387 4.76 -34.77 10.55
CA LEU A 387 6.12 -34.37 10.18
C LEU A 387 6.93 -33.85 11.38
N LEU A 388 6.32 -33.03 12.25
CA LEU A 388 6.94 -32.55 13.48
C LEU A 388 7.30 -33.70 14.44
N THR A 389 6.38 -34.66 14.59
CA THR A 389 6.59 -35.85 15.43
C THR A 389 7.72 -36.72 14.89
N LEU A 390 7.79 -36.90 13.57
CA LEU A 390 8.86 -37.64 12.91
C LEU A 390 10.23 -36.98 13.15
N LEU A 391 10.33 -35.66 13.00
CA LEU A 391 11.56 -34.92 13.27
C LEU A 391 11.95 -34.98 14.76
N SER A 392 10.98 -34.94 15.66
CA SER A 392 11.22 -35.03 17.11
C SER A 392 11.70 -36.41 17.55
N ARG A 393 11.44 -37.48 16.78
CA ARG A 393 12.02 -38.82 16.99
C ARG A 393 13.46 -38.94 16.48
N LEU A 394 13.90 -38.04 15.62
CA LEU A 394 15.26 -37.98 15.07
C LEU A 394 16.22 -37.10 15.90
N ASP A 395 15.65 -36.36 16.86
CA ASP A 395 16.30 -35.42 17.77
C ASP A 395 16.57 -36.08 19.14
#